data_AF-A0A9P8EJC8-F1
#
_entry.id   AF-A0A9P8EJC8-F1
#
_cell.length_a   1.000
_cell.length_b   1.000
_cell.length_c   1.000
_cell.angle_alpha   90.00
_cell.angle_beta   90.00
_cell.angle_gamma   90.00
#
_symmetry.space_group_name_H-M   'P 1'
#
loop_
_entity.id
_entity.type
_entity.pdbx_description
1 polymer ?
#
loop_
_entity_poly.entity_id
_entity_poly.type
_entity_poly.pdbx_seq_one_letter_code
_entity_poly.pdbx_strand_id
1 'polypeptide(L)'
;MLQQEIFKHLRLAGLLIAAVAGLLAALLAVHQLVLPVVGWVFPSLESTFFDLAVYGGYPQRYYVSHNLTSPDLQQVRWDDKCDNGFIFISPQGKSVEHPGPMILDARGNLVWQTDQYGQAMNLKVQDYKGEKYLTFWAGLRGSSYGYGDYYMLDSSYQERYQVSAVGEGLKGDLHEFTLTKDGTALITIYNVTQTDMTAMRRPMDGWVNNNLFQEIDIETGKLLFEWNALDHFSIMDSFYAHPLAGYWESIPFDWFHINSVEKDDHGDYLISSRHLHSLIKVNGTTGDVVWVLGGKQNSFRDISAGEATSFSWQHDGRWLDQDQGTLTVFDNSDAGPLHLDASYSTARMIQINTTENTAKLLHKYVSDRHTRAASQGSVQVLPSTNTVFVGWGHSPVFSEFDVDGTLLCEAHYGAQYISHYGRVTSYRSLKADWVGVPLESPKAKIQDGRLYASWNGATEVATWTLQSTDSWANSKFSDVDVVDKTTFETSFLLPEGDSKMSYRVVASDDEGNVLGTSELAIDNPMTTSQSVWSILLPLGGIFGVIISFEAVRRFRKGERVLPKWKRGTSNYSYKYTPL
;
A
#
# COMPACT_ATOMS: atom_id res chain seq x y z
N MET A 1 50.59 5.06 -32.20
CA MET A 1 49.49 4.08 -32.31
C MET A 1 48.55 4.12 -31.10
N LEU A 2 49.04 3.93 -29.87
CA LEU A 2 48.21 3.91 -28.65
C LEU A 2 47.29 5.14 -28.47
N GLN A 3 47.80 6.35 -28.74
CA GLN A 3 47.00 7.59 -28.60
C GLN A 3 45.86 7.68 -29.63
N GLN A 4 46.06 7.17 -30.85
CA GLN A 4 45.01 7.12 -31.88
C GLN A 4 43.94 6.07 -31.56
N GLU A 5 44.33 4.94 -30.96
CA GLU A 5 43.39 3.95 -30.45
C GLU A 5 42.56 4.49 -29.29
N ILE A 6 43.19 5.14 -28.30
CA ILE A 6 42.48 5.76 -27.17
C ILE A 6 41.46 6.80 -27.68
N PHE A 7 41.84 7.67 -28.63
CA PHE A 7 40.89 8.62 -29.24
C PHE A 7 39.76 7.94 -30.03
N LYS A 8 40.03 6.78 -30.64
CA LYS A 8 39.00 5.98 -31.33
C LYS A 8 38.02 5.37 -30.34
N HIS A 9 38.50 4.82 -29.22
CA HIS A 9 37.66 4.27 -28.15
C HIS A 9 36.83 5.35 -27.44
N LEU A 10 37.43 6.51 -27.12
CA LEU A 10 36.71 7.65 -26.53
C LEU A 10 35.63 8.20 -27.47
N ARG A 11 35.89 8.24 -28.78
CA ARG A 11 34.86 8.62 -29.77
C ARG A 11 33.75 7.59 -29.86
N LEU A 12 34.07 6.30 -29.83
CA LEU A 12 33.05 5.24 -29.82
C LEU A 12 32.19 5.32 -28.55
N ALA A 13 32.81 5.51 -27.39
CA ALA A 13 32.10 5.68 -26.13
C ALA A 13 31.19 6.91 -26.15
N GLY A 14 31.69 8.05 -26.66
CA GLY A 14 30.88 9.26 -26.82
C GLY A 14 29.70 9.09 -27.78
N LEU A 15 29.89 8.36 -28.88
CA LEU A 15 28.80 8.02 -29.81
C LEU A 15 27.78 7.07 -29.19
N LEU A 16 28.23 6.08 -28.41
CA LEU A 16 27.35 5.17 -27.70
C LEU A 16 26.50 5.92 -26.67
N ILE A 17 27.12 6.80 -25.88
CA ILE A 17 26.43 7.64 -24.90
C ILE A 17 25.40 8.53 -25.60
N ALA A 18 25.76 9.18 -26.71
CA ALA A 18 24.83 10.02 -27.47
C ALA A 18 23.68 9.21 -28.07
N ALA A 19 23.93 8.00 -28.58
CA ALA A 19 22.89 7.12 -29.12
C ALA A 19 21.93 6.64 -28.03
N VAL A 20 22.45 6.25 -26.86
CA VAL A 20 21.63 5.87 -25.69
C VAL A 20 20.80 7.06 -25.21
N ALA A 21 21.40 8.25 -25.09
CA ALA A 21 20.68 9.46 -24.71
C ALA A 21 19.57 9.82 -25.71
N GLY A 22 19.84 9.71 -27.02
CA GLY A 22 18.85 9.95 -28.07
C GLY A 22 17.70 8.94 -28.02
N LEU A 23 17.98 7.66 -27.78
CA LEU A 23 16.96 6.63 -27.59
C LEU A 23 16.11 6.90 -26.35
N LEU A 24 16.73 7.24 -25.22
CA LEU A 24 16.02 7.57 -23.99
C LEU A 24 15.14 8.81 -24.16
N ALA A 25 15.62 9.84 -24.86
CA ALA A 25 14.83 11.02 -25.18
C ALA A 25 13.63 10.70 -26.09
N ALA A 26 13.81 9.83 -27.09
CA ALA A 26 12.72 9.39 -27.96
C ALA A 26 11.67 8.58 -27.19
N LEU A 27 12.11 7.65 -26.34
CA LEU A 27 11.21 6.87 -25.46
C LEU A 27 10.45 7.77 -24.50
N LEU A 28 11.14 8.76 -23.91
CA LEU A 28 10.51 9.75 -23.04
C LEU A 28 9.48 10.58 -23.81
N ALA A 29 9.78 11.00 -25.04
CA ALA A 29 8.83 11.75 -25.87
C ALA A 29 7.58 10.91 -26.21
N VAL A 30 7.76 9.64 -26.56
CA VAL A 30 6.62 8.71 -26.77
C VAL A 30 5.79 8.58 -25.50
N HIS A 31 6.45 8.37 -24.36
CA HIS A 31 5.79 8.23 -23.07
C HIS A 31 5.01 9.48 -22.65
N GLN A 32 5.59 10.68 -22.85
CA GLN A 32 5.02 11.93 -22.35
C GLN A 32 4.03 12.58 -23.32
N LEU A 33 4.13 12.30 -24.63
CA LEU A 33 3.31 12.97 -25.65
C LEU A 33 2.39 12.02 -26.41
N VAL A 34 2.78 10.76 -26.62
CA VAL A 34 2.01 9.83 -27.45
C VAL A 34 1.09 8.96 -26.61
N LEU A 35 1.61 8.31 -25.57
CA LEU A 35 0.79 7.39 -24.75
C LEU A 35 -0.43 8.06 -24.10
N PRO A 36 -0.35 9.28 -23.53
CA PRO A 36 -1.52 9.95 -22.97
C PRO A 36 -2.59 10.24 -24.03
N VAL A 37 -2.18 10.61 -25.25
CA VAL A 37 -3.11 10.83 -26.37
C VAL A 37 -3.76 9.52 -26.79
N VAL A 38 -3.00 8.41 -26.79
CA VAL A 38 -3.56 7.08 -27.11
C VAL A 38 -4.57 6.65 -26.03
N GLY A 39 -4.30 6.87 -24.74
CA GLY A 39 -5.25 6.55 -23.66
C GLY A 39 -6.54 7.36 -23.81
N TRP A 40 -6.39 8.66 -24.07
CA TRP A 40 -7.52 9.54 -24.33
C TRP A 40 -8.37 9.13 -25.54
N VAL A 41 -7.74 8.70 -26.64
CA VAL A 41 -8.46 8.22 -27.85
C VAL A 41 -9.09 6.83 -27.63
N PHE A 42 -8.45 5.98 -26.83
CA PHE A 42 -8.88 4.61 -26.56
C PHE A 42 -9.03 4.36 -25.05
N PRO A 43 -10.13 4.81 -24.43
CA PRO A 43 -10.33 4.70 -22.99
C PRO A 43 -10.25 3.26 -22.43
N SER A 44 -10.51 2.25 -23.28
CA SER A 44 -10.34 0.84 -22.91
C SER A 44 -8.90 0.46 -22.57
N LEU A 45 -7.91 1.27 -22.97
CA LEU A 45 -6.50 1.06 -22.66
C LEU A 45 -6.08 1.71 -21.33
N GLU A 46 -6.91 2.54 -20.69
CA GLU A 46 -6.54 3.29 -19.49
C GLU A 46 -6.05 2.39 -18.36
N SER A 47 -6.81 1.35 -18.03
CA SER A 47 -6.40 0.38 -17.01
C SER A 47 -5.14 -0.42 -17.40
N THR A 48 -4.88 -0.58 -18.70
CA THR A 48 -3.64 -1.22 -19.19
C THR A 48 -2.45 -0.28 -19.05
N PHE A 49 -2.61 1.00 -19.39
CA PHE A 49 -1.56 2.02 -19.26
C PHE A 49 -1.24 2.32 -17.81
N PHE A 50 -2.26 2.35 -16.95
CA PHE A 50 -2.09 2.42 -15.49
C PHE A 50 -1.18 1.29 -14.99
N ASP A 51 -1.50 0.04 -15.34
CA ASP A 51 -0.73 -1.11 -14.88
C ASP A 51 0.66 -1.24 -15.48
N LEU A 52 0.87 -0.73 -16.68
CA LEU A 52 2.20 -0.62 -17.30
C LEU A 52 3.02 0.55 -16.75
N ALA A 53 2.53 1.26 -15.74
CA ALA A 53 3.16 2.41 -15.09
C ALA A 53 3.38 3.60 -16.03
N VAL A 54 2.55 3.77 -17.07
CA VAL A 54 2.59 4.93 -17.98
C VAL A 54 2.33 6.24 -17.22
N TYR A 55 1.51 6.20 -16.17
CA TYR A 55 1.23 7.34 -15.30
C TYR A 55 2.11 7.38 -14.05
N GLY A 56 3.15 6.54 -14.00
CA GLY A 56 3.97 6.29 -12.82
C GLY A 56 3.55 5.03 -12.07
N GLY A 57 4.39 4.60 -11.13
CA GLY A 57 4.16 3.36 -10.37
C GLY A 57 3.09 3.45 -9.29
N TYR A 58 2.79 4.67 -8.86
CA TYR A 58 1.78 5.01 -7.86
C TYR A 58 1.26 6.40 -8.21
N PRO A 59 0.33 6.52 -9.17
CA PRO A 59 -0.33 7.80 -9.47
C PRO A 59 -1.05 8.31 -8.21
N GLN A 60 -0.94 9.61 -7.95
CA GLN A 60 -1.47 10.24 -6.73
C GLN A 60 -2.35 11.44 -7.05
N ARG A 61 -3.33 11.68 -6.17
CA ARG A 61 -4.11 12.91 -6.12
C ARG A 61 -3.54 13.84 -5.05
N TYR A 62 -3.43 15.12 -5.42
CA TYR A 62 -3.00 16.20 -4.56
C TYR A 62 -4.18 17.11 -4.23
N TYR A 63 -4.18 17.66 -3.02
CA TYR A 63 -5.24 18.51 -2.51
C TYR A 63 -4.72 19.92 -2.25
N VAL A 64 -5.55 20.93 -2.51
CA VAL A 64 -5.20 22.35 -2.29
C VAL A 64 -5.36 22.71 -0.82
N SER A 65 -6.48 22.31 -0.19
CA SER A 65 -6.81 22.63 1.20
C SER A 65 -6.08 21.76 2.22
N HIS A 66 -5.40 20.70 1.78
CA HIS A 66 -4.69 19.77 2.66
C HIS A 66 -3.37 19.28 2.06
N ASN A 67 -2.31 19.19 2.88
CA ASN A 67 -0.98 18.75 2.45
C ASN A 67 -0.80 17.24 2.65
N LEU A 68 -1.74 16.45 2.14
CA LEU A 68 -1.68 14.99 2.09
C LEU A 68 -1.98 14.54 0.65
N THR A 69 -1.71 13.27 0.37
CA THR A 69 -1.87 12.68 -0.96
C THR A 69 -2.52 11.32 -0.86
N SER A 70 -3.48 11.04 -1.74
CA SER A 70 -4.10 9.72 -1.87
C SER A 70 -3.72 9.07 -3.19
N PRO A 71 -3.87 7.75 -3.35
CA PRO A 71 -3.78 7.14 -4.68
C PRO A 71 -4.82 7.75 -5.61
N ASP A 72 -4.46 7.89 -6.88
CA ASP A 72 -5.44 8.00 -7.95
C ASP A 72 -5.88 6.60 -8.34
N LEU A 73 -6.95 6.13 -7.71
CA LEU A 73 -7.41 4.76 -7.84
C LEU A 73 -7.94 4.49 -9.25
N GLN A 74 -7.38 3.49 -9.92
CA GLN A 74 -7.91 2.99 -11.19
C GLN A 74 -8.98 1.94 -10.92
N GLN A 75 -10.25 2.29 -11.14
CA GLN A 75 -11.33 1.32 -11.15
C GLN A 75 -11.24 0.48 -12.42
N VAL A 76 -10.96 -0.82 -12.29
CA VAL A 76 -10.90 -1.76 -13.42
C VAL A 76 -12.29 -2.31 -13.72
N ARG A 77 -13.04 -2.62 -12.67
CA ARG A 77 -14.40 -3.15 -12.75
C ARG A 77 -15.25 -2.64 -11.60
N TRP A 78 -16.52 -2.37 -11.86
CA TRP A 78 -17.50 -2.01 -10.83
C TRP A 78 -18.84 -2.70 -11.08
N ASP A 79 -19.47 -3.17 -10.01
CA ASP A 79 -20.85 -3.67 -9.96
C ASP A 79 -21.54 -3.04 -8.74
N ASP A 80 -22.82 -2.69 -8.85
CA ASP A 80 -23.56 -2.02 -7.77
C ASP A 80 -23.86 -2.95 -6.58
N LYS A 81 -23.61 -4.26 -6.73
CA LYS A 81 -23.60 -5.21 -5.60
C LYS A 81 -22.40 -5.03 -4.66
N CYS A 82 -21.33 -4.37 -5.09
CA CYS A 82 -20.19 -4.15 -4.23
C CYS A 82 -20.58 -3.30 -3.03
N ASP A 83 -20.03 -3.66 -1.88
CA ASP A 83 -20.26 -2.96 -0.63
C ASP A 83 -19.84 -1.48 -0.74
N ASN A 84 -20.52 -0.58 -0.03
CA ASN A 84 -20.20 0.86 -0.06
C ASN A 84 -19.37 1.31 1.14
N GLY A 85 -18.97 0.37 2.01
CA GLY A 85 -18.12 0.62 3.17
C GLY A 85 -16.75 1.17 2.79
N PHE A 86 -16.06 1.74 3.78
CA PHE A 86 -14.76 2.35 3.61
C PHE A 86 -13.67 1.30 3.42
N ILE A 87 -12.68 1.63 2.59
CA ILE A 87 -11.51 0.80 2.31
C ILE A 87 -10.35 1.29 3.19
N PHE A 88 -9.80 0.37 3.97
CA PHE A 88 -8.69 0.61 4.88
C PHE A 88 -7.41 0.04 4.28
N ILE A 89 -6.44 0.92 4.06
CA ILE A 89 -5.12 0.58 3.54
C ILE A 89 -4.03 1.29 4.34
N SER A 90 -2.81 0.82 4.20
CA SER A 90 -1.63 1.49 4.75
C SER A 90 -0.55 1.57 3.67
N PRO A 91 -0.69 2.50 2.70
CA PRO A 91 0.22 2.60 1.57
C PRO A 91 1.64 2.89 2.06
N GLN A 92 2.57 2.09 1.57
CA GLN A 92 4.00 2.26 1.86
C GLN A 92 4.84 1.91 0.64
N GLY A 93 6.09 2.38 0.62
CA GLY A 93 7.04 2.12 -0.46
C GLY A 93 7.68 3.40 -0.97
N LYS A 94 8.69 3.27 -1.82
CA LYS A 94 9.51 4.41 -2.28
C LYS A 94 8.74 5.41 -3.16
N SER A 95 7.56 5.04 -3.65
CA SER A 95 6.70 5.93 -4.44
C SER A 95 5.61 6.60 -3.61
N VAL A 96 5.47 6.27 -2.32
CA VAL A 96 4.47 6.88 -1.43
C VAL A 96 5.09 8.09 -0.74
N GLU A 97 4.48 9.26 -0.94
CA GLU A 97 4.99 10.53 -0.40
C GLU A 97 4.69 10.66 1.10
N HIS A 98 3.44 10.35 1.48
CA HIS A 98 2.93 10.39 2.85
C HIS A 98 2.52 8.98 3.32
N PRO A 99 3.46 8.11 3.72
CA PRO A 99 3.14 6.78 4.22
C PRO A 99 2.38 6.87 5.54
N GLY A 100 1.42 5.97 5.74
CA GLY A 100 0.63 5.89 6.96
C GLY A 100 -0.72 5.23 6.75
N PRO A 101 -1.54 5.12 7.81
CA PRO A 101 -2.89 4.58 7.70
C PRO A 101 -3.79 5.53 6.89
N MET A 102 -4.59 4.96 6.00
CA MET A 102 -5.44 5.68 5.07
C MET A 102 -6.79 4.99 4.91
N ILE A 103 -7.85 5.80 4.91
CA ILE A 103 -9.23 5.41 4.65
C ILE A 103 -9.64 6.04 3.32
N LEU A 104 -10.14 5.20 2.42
CA LEU A 104 -10.77 5.61 1.16
C LEU A 104 -12.26 5.28 1.22
N ASP A 105 -13.08 6.02 0.49
CA ASP A 105 -14.44 5.56 0.18
C ASP A 105 -14.41 4.40 -0.83
N ALA A 106 -15.56 3.77 -1.06
CA ALA A 106 -15.67 2.64 -1.98
C ALA A 106 -15.29 2.99 -3.44
N ARG A 107 -15.25 4.29 -3.79
CA ARG A 107 -14.84 4.81 -5.11
C ARG A 107 -13.38 5.27 -5.15
N GLY A 108 -12.64 5.11 -4.06
CA GLY A 108 -11.22 5.46 -3.97
C GLY A 108 -10.93 6.92 -3.66
N ASN A 109 -11.91 7.73 -3.26
CA ASN A 109 -11.63 9.08 -2.78
C ASN A 109 -11.11 9.02 -1.35
N LEU A 110 -10.19 9.94 -1.02
CA LEU A 110 -9.69 10.06 0.34
C LEU A 110 -10.84 10.36 1.32
N VAL A 111 -10.80 9.72 2.48
CA VAL A 111 -11.68 10.03 3.62
C VAL A 111 -10.82 10.50 4.78
N TRP A 112 -9.78 9.75 5.10
CA TRP A 112 -8.84 10.09 6.15
C TRP A 112 -7.44 9.59 5.82
N GLN A 113 -6.43 10.33 6.24
CA GLN A 113 -5.05 9.88 6.27
C GLN A 113 -4.28 10.62 7.35
N THR A 114 -3.23 9.98 7.87
CA THR A 114 -2.18 10.63 8.66
C THR A 114 -0.83 10.05 8.29
N ASP A 115 0.21 10.87 8.27
CA ASP A 115 1.60 10.45 8.09
C ASP A 115 2.41 10.51 9.40
N GLN A 116 1.76 10.84 10.52
CA GLN A 116 2.37 10.99 11.84
C GLN A 116 3.03 9.70 12.35
N TYR A 117 2.50 8.55 11.93
CA TYR A 117 3.00 7.23 12.30
C TYR A 117 4.05 6.67 11.32
N GLY A 118 4.30 7.36 10.20
CA GLY A 118 5.21 6.88 9.16
C GLY A 118 4.78 5.53 8.58
N GLN A 119 5.57 4.49 8.81
CA GLN A 119 5.22 3.15 8.32
C GLN A 119 4.20 2.50 9.26
N ALA A 120 2.97 2.38 8.76
CA ALA A 120 1.88 1.66 9.42
C ALA A 120 1.47 0.42 8.62
N MET A 121 0.88 -0.56 9.31
CA MET A 121 0.36 -1.79 8.73
C MET A 121 -0.95 -2.17 9.39
N ASN A 122 -1.75 -2.98 8.69
CA ASN A 122 -2.93 -3.62 9.25
C ASN A 122 -3.99 -2.65 9.77
N LEU A 123 -4.19 -1.50 9.10
CA LEU A 123 -5.31 -0.64 9.41
C LEU A 123 -6.63 -1.38 9.26
N LYS A 124 -7.39 -1.48 10.37
CA LYS A 124 -8.74 -2.05 10.40
C LYS A 124 -9.56 -1.47 11.53
N VAL A 125 -10.88 -1.57 11.40
CA VAL A 125 -11.84 -1.28 12.46
C VAL A 125 -12.00 -2.51 13.34
N GLN A 126 -11.87 -2.34 14.66
CA GLN A 126 -12.15 -3.39 15.64
C GLN A 126 -13.02 -2.84 16.77
N ASP A 127 -13.88 -3.70 17.32
CA ASP A 127 -14.72 -3.36 18.47
C ASP A 127 -13.97 -3.63 19.79
N TYR A 128 -14.01 -2.67 20.70
CA TYR A 128 -13.47 -2.79 22.05
C TYR A 128 -14.43 -2.13 23.04
N LYS A 129 -14.92 -2.93 24.00
CA LYS A 129 -15.88 -2.49 25.04
C LYS A 129 -17.14 -1.78 24.48
N GLY A 130 -17.61 -2.20 23.30
CA GLY A 130 -18.80 -1.66 22.65
C GLY A 130 -18.56 -0.40 21.80
N GLU A 131 -17.31 0.04 21.69
CA GLU A 131 -16.92 1.16 20.83
C GLU A 131 -16.00 0.67 19.70
N LYS A 132 -16.02 1.39 18.58
CA LYS A 132 -15.18 1.08 17.41
C LYS A 132 -13.89 1.89 17.46
N TYR A 133 -12.78 1.21 17.16
CA TYR A 133 -11.46 1.82 17.09
C TYR A 133 -10.81 1.52 15.74
N LEU A 134 -10.10 2.51 15.20
CA LEU A 134 -9.09 2.25 14.18
C LEU A 134 -7.88 1.64 14.86
N THR A 135 -7.42 0.52 14.33
CA THR A 135 -6.31 -0.24 14.88
C THR A 135 -5.27 -0.49 13.82
N PHE A 136 -3.99 -0.33 14.16
CA PHE A 136 -2.88 -0.59 13.26
C PHE A 136 -1.57 -0.78 14.05
N TRP A 137 -0.60 -1.40 13.40
CA TRP A 137 0.79 -1.41 13.87
C TRP A 137 1.54 -0.22 13.25
N ALA A 138 2.47 0.38 13.99
CA ALA A 138 3.44 1.31 13.43
C ALA A 138 4.83 1.15 14.06
N GLY A 139 5.88 1.36 13.25
CA GLY A 139 7.25 1.23 13.74
C GLY A 139 8.30 1.09 12.63
N LEU A 140 9.45 0.51 13.00
CA LEU A 140 10.54 0.25 12.09
C LEU A 140 10.32 -1.08 11.38
N ARG A 141 10.28 -1.05 10.05
CA ARG A 141 10.14 -2.23 9.22
C ARG A 141 11.51 -2.83 8.88
N GLY A 142 11.71 -4.10 9.24
CA GLY A 142 12.81 -4.93 8.75
C GLY A 142 12.55 -5.52 7.36
N SER A 143 13.35 -6.50 6.94
CA SER A 143 13.16 -7.16 5.65
C SER A 143 11.87 -7.99 5.59
N SER A 144 11.60 -8.77 6.65
CA SER A 144 10.45 -9.68 6.72
C SER A 144 9.53 -9.47 7.91
N TYR A 145 9.92 -8.70 8.93
CA TYR A 145 9.13 -8.44 10.15
C TYR A 145 9.38 -7.03 10.69
N GLY A 146 8.61 -6.61 11.70
CA GLY A 146 8.63 -5.25 12.25
C GLY A 146 9.17 -5.15 13.67
N TYR A 147 9.57 -3.93 14.04
CA TYR A 147 9.86 -3.52 15.41
C TYR A 147 9.03 -2.27 15.72
N GLY A 148 7.89 -2.46 16.37
CA GLY A 148 6.96 -1.37 16.63
C GLY A 148 5.98 -1.67 17.75
N ASP A 149 4.94 -0.83 17.78
CA ASP A 149 3.85 -0.87 18.74
C ASP A 149 2.52 -0.76 18.00
N TYR A 150 1.44 -1.03 18.71
CA TYR A 150 0.09 -1.08 18.16
C TYR A 150 -0.76 0.04 18.74
N TYR A 151 -1.54 0.68 17.88
CA TYR A 151 -2.26 1.91 18.21
C TYR A 151 -3.76 1.71 18.01
N MET A 152 -4.55 2.29 18.91
CA MET A 152 -6.00 2.33 18.83
C MET A 152 -6.48 3.79 18.85
N LEU A 153 -7.06 4.25 17.75
CA LEU A 153 -7.65 5.58 17.62
C LEU A 153 -9.17 5.50 17.69
N ASP A 154 -9.78 6.43 18.42
CA ASP A 154 -11.24 6.57 18.46
C ASP A 154 -11.81 7.28 17.21
N SER A 155 -13.12 7.51 17.19
CA SER A 155 -13.82 8.23 16.11
C SER A 155 -13.33 9.67 15.90
N SER A 156 -12.66 10.26 16.88
CA SER A 156 -12.04 11.59 16.78
C SER A 156 -10.58 11.55 16.33
N TYR A 157 -10.10 10.35 15.94
CA TYR A 157 -8.72 10.05 15.55
C TYR A 157 -7.70 10.34 16.65
N GLN A 158 -8.14 10.31 17.91
CA GLN A 158 -7.26 10.45 19.06
C GLN A 158 -6.80 9.07 19.53
N GLU A 159 -5.51 8.95 19.82
CA GLU A 159 -4.96 7.76 20.43
C GLU A 159 -5.55 7.55 21.83
N ARG A 160 -6.18 6.40 22.03
CA ARG A 160 -6.76 6.00 23.32
C ARG A 160 -5.97 4.90 23.99
N TYR A 161 -5.43 3.98 23.19
CA TYR A 161 -4.63 2.87 23.68
C TYR A 161 -3.41 2.66 22.80
N GLN A 162 -2.34 2.25 23.46
CA GLN A 162 -1.13 1.77 22.83
C GLN A 162 -0.79 0.41 23.47
N VAL A 163 -0.57 -0.61 22.64
CA VAL A 163 -0.18 -1.95 23.09
C VAL A 163 1.25 -2.22 22.63
N SER A 164 2.07 -2.76 23.53
CA SER A 164 3.47 -3.12 23.28
C SER A 164 3.72 -4.56 23.66
N ALA A 165 4.69 -5.20 23.01
CA ALA A 165 5.15 -6.54 23.42
C ALA A 165 5.68 -6.55 24.86
N VAL A 166 5.40 -7.62 25.59
CA VAL A 166 5.83 -7.79 26.99
C VAL A 166 7.01 -8.75 27.05
N GLY A 167 8.13 -8.30 27.62
CA GLY A 167 9.34 -9.13 27.76
C GLY A 167 10.59 -8.35 27.42
N GLU A 168 11.72 -8.73 28.02
CA GLU A 168 12.98 -8.01 27.82
C GLU A 168 13.44 -8.08 26.35
N GLY A 169 13.63 -6.92 25.72
CA GLY A 169 14.10 -6.82 24.34
C GLY A 169 13.05 -7.12 23.26
N LEU A 170 11.85 -7.59 23.61
CA LEU A 170 10.80 -7.91 22.65
C LEU A 170 10.15 -6.64 22.08
N LYS A 171 9.71 -6.72 20.82
CA LYS A 171 8.97 -5.68 20.11
C LYS A 171 7.81 -6.28 19.35
N GLY A 172 6.73 -5.50 19.22
CA GLY A 172 5.58 -5.90 18.43
C GLY A 172 5.95 -5.97 16.96
N ASP A 173 5.65 -7.12 16.35
CA ASP A 173 5.87 -7.34 14.93
C ASP A 173 4.72 -6.77 14.07
N LEU A 174 5.01 -6.51 12.81
CA LEU A 174 4.10 -5.84 11.89
C LEU A 174 2.92 -6.69 11.42
N HIS A 175 2.89 -8.01 11.64
CA HIS A 175 1.96 -8.89 10.93
C HIS A 175 0.56 -8.98 11.54
N GLU A 176 0.44 -8.89 12.86
CA GLU A 176 -0.86 -9.07 13.52
C GLU A 176 -1.14 -8.15 14.70
N PHE A 177 -2.36 -7.62 14.71
CA PHE A 177 -2.96 -6.91 15.84
C PHE A 177 -4.45 -7.19 15.85
N THR A 178 -4.88 -8.20 16.61
CA THR A 178 -6.29 -8.60 16.68
C THR A 178 -6.82 -8.46 18.10
N LEU A 179 -7.92 -7.74 18.27
CA LEU A 179 -8.58 -7.61 19.57
C LEU A 179 -9.46 -8.84 19.80
N THR A 180 -9.54 -9.30 21.05
CA THR A 180 -10.43 -10.39 21.45
C THR A 180 -11.69 -9.84 22.08
N LYS A 181 -12.73 -10.69 22.16
CA LYS A 181 -13.97 -10.39 22.89
C LYS A 181 -13.76 -10.16 24.39
N ASP A 182 -12.63 -10.64 24.94
CA ASP A 182 -12.28 -10.51 26.37
C ASP A 182 -11.61 -9.17 26.70
N GLY A 183 -11.44 -8.28 25.71
CA GLY A 183 -10.76 -6.99 25.91
C GLY A 183 -9.23 -7.11 25.94
N THR A 184 -8.69 -8.14 25.31
CA THR A 184 -7.25 -8.37 25.17
C THR A 184 -6.81 -8.16 23.72
N ALA A 185 -5.51 -8.04 23.50
CA ALA A 185 -4.91 -7.92 22.18
C ALA A 185 -3.98 -9.11 21.90
N LEU A 186 -4.10 -9.65 20.69
CA LEU A 186 -3.20 -10.66 20.14
C LEU A 186 -2.20 -9.97 19.23
N ILE A 187 -0.91 -10.23 19.49
CA ILE A 187 0.21 -9.64 18.76
C ILE A 187 1.22 -10.70 18.37
N THR A 188 1.91 -10.52 17.24
CA THR A 188 3.04 -11.38 16.83
C THR A 188 4.37 -10.79 17.28
N ILE A 189 5.38 -11.65 17.44
CA ILE A 189 6.74 -11.26 17.82
C ILE A 189 7.76 -12.14 17.09
N TYR A 190 8.83 -11.50 16.62
CA TYR A 190 9.99 -12.16 16.02
C TYR A 190 11.19 -11.92 16.93
N ASN A 191 11.59 -12.95 17.67
CA ASN A 191 12.71 -12.92 18.58
C ASN A 191 13.92 -13.65 17.98
N VAL A 192 15.04 -12.95 17.80
CA VAL A 192 16.25 -13.58 17.26
C VAL A 192 16.89 -14.44 18.35
N THR A 193 17.01 -15.75 18.12
CA THR A 193 17.42 -16.72 19.14
C THR A 193 18.37 -17.76 18.54
N GLN A 194 19.27 -18.31 19.36
CA GLN A 194 20.13 -19.42 18.97
C GLN A 194 19.44 -20.77 19.20
N THR A 195 19.58 -21.70 18.26
CA THR A 195 19.05 -23.07 18.37
C THR A 195 19.93 -24.07 17.63
N ASP A 196 19.77 -25.36 17.94
CA ASP A 196 20.51 -26.43 17.27
C ASP A 196 20.06 -26.59 15.82
N MET A 197 20.93 -26.15 14.90
CA MET A 197 20.71 -26.27 13.46
C MET A 197 21.53 -27.40 12.81
N THR A 198 22.12 -28.31 13.58
CA THR A 198 22.95 -29.41 13.04
C THR A 198 22.16 -30.33 12.11
N ALA A 199 20.85 -30.50 12.34
CA ALA A 199 19.96 -31.25 11.45
C ALA A 199 19.89 -30.66 10.02
N MET A 200 20.08 -29.34 9.88
CA MET A 200 20.22 -28.66 8.58
C MET A 200 21.66 -28.65 8.04
N ARG A 201 22.61 -29.33 8.71
CA ARG A 201 24.05 -29.25 8.44
C ARG A 201 24.61 -27.83 8.62
N ARG A 202 24.09 -27.12 9.61
CA ARG A 202 24.50 -25.76 10.02
C ARG A 202 25.11 -25.80 11.43
N PRO A 203 25.63 -24.68 11.98
CA PRO A 203 26.21 -24.65 13.32
C PRO A 203 25.23 -25.11 14.41
N MET A 204 25.79 -25.64 15.51
CA MET A 204 25.03 -26.04 16.70
C MET A 204 24.39 -24.84 17.41
N ASP A 205 25.02 -23.67 17.38
CA ASP A 205 24.46 -22.44 17.94
C ASP A 205 24.02 -21.49 16.82
N GLY A 206 23.22 -22.03 15.88
CA GLY A 206 22.74 -21.29 14.72
C GLY A 206 21.62 -20.31 15.07
N TRP A 207 21.46 -19.26 14.28
CA TRP A 207 20.51 -18.17 14.55
C TRP A 207 19.19 -18.35 13.81
N VAL A 208 18.07 -18.19 14.51
CA VAL A 208 16.72 -18.26 13.94
C VAL A 208 15.88 -17.07 14.35
N ASN A 209 14.88 -16.74 13.53
CA ASN A 209 13.77 -15.94 14.02
C ASN A 209 12.84 -16.89 14.77
N ASN A 210 12.91 -16.87 16.10
CA ASN A 210 11.89 -17.50 16.91
C ASN A 210 10.60 -16.70 16.83
N ASN A 211 9.50 -17.37 16.51
CA ASN A 211 8.21 -16.74 16.27
C ASN A 211 7.32 -17.00 17.49
N LEU A 212 6.80 -15.92 18.08
CA LEU A 212 5.90 -15.97 19.22
C LEU A 212 4.60 -15.25 18.87
N PHE A 213 3.56 -15.51 19.65
CA PHE A 213 2.46 -14.57 19.82
C PHE A 213 2.14 -14.38 21.30
N GLN A 214 1.60 -13.21 21.63
CA GLN A 214 1.17 -12.87 22.99
C GLN A 214 -0.29 -12.46 23.01
N GLU A 215 -1.00 -12.85 24.07
CA GLU A 215 -2.27 -12.25 24.49
C GLU A 215 -2.00 -11.29 25.64
N ILE A 216 -2.36 -10.02 25.45
CA ILE A 216 -2.08 -8.93 26.40
C ILE A 216 -3.38 -8.25 26.79
N ASP A 217 -3.58 -8.02 28.07
CA ASP A 217 -4.67 -7.18 28.57
C ASP A 217 -4.44 -5.72 28.16
N ILE A 218 -5.39 -5.12 27.42
CA ILE A 218 -5.22 -3.80 26.80
C ILE A 218 -5.14 -2.68 27.85
N GLU A 219 -5.86 -2.81 28.97
CA GLU A 219 -5.90 -1.75 29.99
C GLU A 219 -4.67 -1.76 30.89
N THR A 220 -4.20 -2.95 31.25
CA THR A 220 -3.14 -3.12 32.24
C THR A 220 -1.77 -3.37 31.62
N GLY A 221 -1.71 -3.72 30.32
CA GLY A 221 -0.49 -4.14 29.64
C GLY A 221 0.06 -5.48 30.14
N LYS A 222 -0.75 -6.26 30.88
CA LYS A 222 -0.32 -7.52 31.47
C LYS A 222 -0.34 -8.63 30.41
N LEU A 223 0.77 -9.36 30.31
CA LEU A 223 0.85 -10.62 29.55
C LEU A 223 -0.06 -11.69 30.20
N LEU A 224 -0.99 -12.23 29.42
CA LEU A 224 -1.90 -13.29 29.85
C LEU A 224 -1.51 -14.65 29.29
N PHE A 225 -1.00 -14.67 28.06
CA PHE A 225 -0.57 -15.89 27.38
C PHE A 225 0.58 -15.57 26.42
N GLU A 226 1.54 -16.48 26.31
CA GLU A 226 2.60 -16.45 25.31
C GLU A 226 2.77 -17.85 24.74
N TRP A 227 2.87 -17.93 23.42
CA TRP A 227 3.15 -19.18 22.71
C TRP A 227 4.41 -19.06 21.89
N ASN A 228 5.20 -20.14 21.85
CA ASN A 228 6.53 -20.17 21.26
C ASN A 228 6.65 -21.30 20.23
N ALA A 229 6.90 -20.96 18.96
CA ALA A 229 6.95 -21.94 17.88
C ALA A 229 8.02 -23.03 18.07
N LEU A 230 9.16 -22.71 18.67
CA LEU A 230 10.25 -23.67 18.89
C LEU A 230 9.90 -24.79 19.86
N ASP A 231 8.88 -24.61 20.70
CA ASP A 231 8.45 -25.63 21.66
C ASP A 231 7.59 -26.72 20.99
N HIS A 232 7.09 -26.46 19.77
CA HIS A 232 6.10 -27.31 19.11
C HIS A 232 6.50 -27.83 17.72
N PHE A 233 7.35 -27.09 16.98
CA PHE A 233 7.70 -27.45 15.60
C PHE A 233 9.21 -27.53 15.39
N SER A 234 9.61 -28.37 14.44
CA SER A 234 11.01 -28.44 14.04
C SER A 234 11.32 -27.38 12.98
N ILE A 235 12.49 -26.76 13.10
CA ILE A 235 13.05 -25.91 12.04
C ILE A 235 13.21 -26.65 10.69
N MET A 236 13.24 -27.99 10.71
CA MET A 236 13.26 -28.84 9.50
C MET A 236 11.91 -28.91 8.78
N ASP A 237 10.83 -28.52 9.45
CA ASP A 237 9.49 -28.51 8.85
C ASP A 237 9.35 -27.39 7.81
N SER A 238 10.22 -26.37 7.85
CA SER A 238 10.23 -25.27 6.91
C SER A 238 10.38 -25.71 5.45
N PHE A 239 9.60 -25.08 4.57
CA PHE A 239 9.79 -25.13 3.12
C PHE A 239 10.69 -23.99 2.63
N TYR A 240 10.96 -22.99 3.47
CA TYR A 240 11.83 -21.87 3.12
C TYR A 240 13.29 -22.31 3.07
N ALA A 241 13.96 -22.00 1.96
CA ALA A 241 15.36 -22.37 1.75
C ALA A 241 16.21 -21.13 1.55
N HIS A 242 16.99 -20.76 2.57
CA HIS A 242 17.97 -19.69 2.48
C HIS A 242 19.37 -20.21 2.82
N PRO A 243 20.22 -20.55 1.82
CA PRO A 243 21.51 -21.20 2.04
C PRO A 243 22.43 -20.46 3.02
N LEU A 244 22.35 -19.13 3.09
CA LEU A 244 23.21 -18.30 3.93
C LEU A 244 22.61 -17.94 5.30
N ALA A 245 21.37 -18.32 5.60
CA ALA A 245 20.71 -17.89 6.84
C ALA A 245 21.07 -18.78 8.04
N GLY A 246 21.06 -18.21 9.23
CA GLY A 246 21.31 -18.90 10.49
C GLY A 246 22.77 -19.17 10.84
N TYR A 247 23.72 -18.69 10.03
CA TYR A 247 25.14 -18.67 10.42
C TYR A 247 25.51 -17.45 11.28
N TRP A 248 24.78 -16.34 11.15
CA TRP A 248 25.04 -15.07 11.82
C TRP A 248 23.74 -14.47 12.35
N GLU A 249 23.81 -13.78 13.48
CA GLU A 249 22.68 -13.09 14.12
C GLU A 249 22.00 -12.08 13.18
N SER A 250 22.77 -11.42 12.31
CA SER A 250 22.25 -10.43 11.36
C SER A 250 21.49 -11.02 10.18
N ILE A 251 21.57 -12.35 9.97
CA ILE A 251 20.84 -13.08 8.93
C ILE A 251 20.27 -14.35 9.56
N PRO A 252 19.33 -14.23 10.52
CA PRO A 252 18.73 -15.37 11.17
C PRO A 252 17.89 -16.17 10.16
N PHE A 253 17.75 -17.47 10.38
CA PHE A 253 16.89 -18.30 9.55
C PHE A 253 15.43 -18.11 9.93
N ASP A 254 14.68 -17.52 9.01
CA ASP A 254 13.25 -17.31 9.13
C ASP A 254 12.52 -18.61 8.76
N TRP A 255 12.32 -19.51 9.74
CA TRP A 255 11.88 -20.88 9.47
C TRP A 255 10.37 -21.09 9.59
N PHE A 256 9.71 -20.32 10.48
CA PHE A 256 8.29 -20.46 10.81
C PHE A 256 7.45 -19.33 10.17
N HIS A 257 7.83 -18.08 10.43
CA HIS A 257 7.20 -16.88 9.87
C HIS A 257 5.68 -16.83 10.15
N ILE A 258 5.32 -16.48 11.39
CA ILE A 258 3.93 -16.27 11.82
C ILE A 258 3.40 -14.97 11.21
N ASN A 259 2.20 -15.00 10.62
CA ASN A 259 1.64 -13.82 9.96
C ASN A 259 0.16 -13.53 10.24
N SER A 260 -0.52 -14.42 10.95
CA SER A 260 -1.81 -14.13 11.57
C SER A 260 -2.00 -14.95 12.83
N VAL A 261 -2.76 -14.38 13.76
CA VAL A 261 -3.30 -15.04 14.96
C VAL A 261 -4.71 -14.51 15.21
N GLU A 262 -5.60 -15.42 15.59
CA GLU A 262 -6.98 -15.16 16.00
C GLU A 262 -7.33 -16.07 17.17
N LYS A 263 -8.09 -15.56 18.15
CA LYS A 263 -8.64 -16.36 19.26
C LYS A 263 -10.09 -16.69 18.94
N ASP A 264 -10.44 -17.95 19.06
CA ASP A 264 -11.77 -18.46 18.78
C ASP A 264 -12.70 -18.34 20.00
N ASP A 265 -13.96 -18.72 19.84
CA ASP A 265 -14.98 -18.57 20.89
C ASP A 265 -14.82 -19.60 22.04
N HIS A 266 -13.97 -20.61 21.84
CA HIS A 266 -13.59 -21.60 22.85
C HIS A 266 -12.31 -21.18 23.61
N GLY A 267 -11.70 -20.07 23.23
CA GLY A 267 -10.46 -19.54 23.80
C GLY A 267 -9.19 -20.12 23.19
N ASP A 268 -9.28 -20.98 22.17
CA ASP A 268 -8.15 -21.56 21.45
C ASP A 268 -7.71 -20.66 20.29
N TYR A 269 -6.47 -20.78 19.83
CA TYR A 269 -5.91 -19.90 18.81
C TYR A 269 -5.80 -20.56 17.44
N LEU A 270 -6.11 -19.82 16.38
CA LEU A 270 -5.76 -20.15 15.01
C LEU A 270 -4.59 -19.28 14.58
N ILE A 271 -3.48 -19.90 14.16
CA ILE A 271 -2.29 -19.20 13.67
C ILE A 271 -1.96 -19.62 12.23
N SER A 272 -1.38 -18.70 11.47
CA SER A 272 -0.86 -18.97 10.13
C SER A 272 0.66 -18.90 10.12
N SER A 273 1.30 -19.95 9.61
CA SER A 273 2.73 -20.02 9.36
C SER A 273 3.01 -20.06 7.86
N ARG A 274 3.61 -18.98 7.36
CA ARG A 274 3.95 -18.82 5.94
C ARG A 274 4.91 -19.91 5.47
N HIS A 275 5.95 -20.17 6.25
CA HIS A 275 7.07 -21.02 5.85
C HIS A 275 6.87 -22.51 6.17
N LEU A 276 5.85 -22.86 6.96
CA LEU A 276 5.37 -24.24 7.09
C LEU A 276 4.27 -24.60 6.09
N HIS A 277 3.69 -23.61 5.40
CA HIS A 277 2.51 -23.77 4.53
C HIS A 277 1.30 -24.30 5.31
N SER A 278 1.08 -23.76 6.51
CA SER A 278 0.11 -24.32 7.44
C SER A 278 -0.73 -23.29 8.18
N LEU A 279 -2.01 -23.62 8.38
CA LEU A 279 -2.82 -23.08 9.46
C LEU A 279 -2.81 -24.06 10.63
N ILE A 280 -2.66 -23.56 11.84
CA ILE A 280 -2.41 -24.38 13.04
C ILE A 280 -3.39 -23.95 14.12
N LYS A 281 -4.06 -24.94 14.72
CA LYS A 281 -4.89 -24.73 15.91
C LYS A 281 -4.09 -25.03 17.16
N VAL A 282 -4.08 -24.09 18.10
CA VAL A 282 -3.36 -24.15 19.37
C VAL A 282 -4.35 -24.09 20.51
N ASN A 283 -4.23 -24.99 21.47
CA ASN A 283 -5.06 -24.98 22.67
C ASN A 283 -4.74 -23.74 23.52
N GLY A 284 -5.75 -22.97 23.88
CA GLY A 284 -5.58 -21.68 24.56
C GLY A 284 -5.21 -21.79 26.03
N THR A 285 -5.28 -22.99 26.62
CA THR A 285 -4.91 -23.24 28.02
C THR A 285 -3.55 -23.90 28.13
N THR A 286 -3.27 -24.92 27.32
CA THR A 286 -2.03 -25.70 27.41
C THR A 286 -0.94 -25.25 26.44
N GLY A 287 -1.31 -24.54 25.37
CA GLY A 287 -0.40 -24.21 24.27
C GLY A 287 -0.14 -25.37 23.31
N ASP A 288 -0.76 -26.54 23.52
CA ASP A 288 -0.54 -27.70 22.66
C ASP A 288 -1.15 -27.50 21.26
N VAL A 289 -0.48 -28.04 20.24
CA VAL A 289 -1.03 -28.08 18.88
C VAL A 289 -2.16 -29.10 18.81
N VAL A 290 -3.35 -28.65 18.45
CA VAL A 290 -4.56 -29.50 18.33
C VAL A 290 -4.62 -30.15 16.95
N TRP A 291 -4.42 -29.37 15.89
CA TRP A 291 -4.35 -29.86 14.52
C TRP A 291 -3.58 -28.89 13.62
N VAL A 292 -3.14 -29.38 12.46
CA VAL A 292 -2.47 -28.60 11.42
C VAL A 292 -3.15 -28.84 10.08
N LEU A 293 -3.52 -27.79 9.37
CA LEU A 293 -4.04 -27.84 8.01
C LEU A 293 -2.96 -27.38 7.03
N GLY A 294 -2.61 -28.24 6.05
CA GLY A 294 -1.57 -27.98 5.06
C GLY A 294 -0.15 -28.29 5.57
N GLY A 295 0.84 -28.21 4.67
CA GLY A 295 2.25 -28.40 5.00
C GLY A 295 2.64 -29.85 5.34
N LYS A 296 3.84 -30.03 5.90
CA LYS A 296 4.41 -31.37 6.18
C LYS A 296 3.69 -32.12 7.31
N GLN A 297 3.11 -31.40 8.26
CA GLN A 297 2.45 -31.93 9.46
C GLN A 297 0.92 -32.00 9.31
N ASN A 298 0.40 -31.92 8.08
CA ASN A 298 -1.03 -31.85 7.80
C ASN A 298 -1.83 -33.01 8.45
N SER A 299 -2.91 -32.65 9.13
CA SER A 299 -3.80 -33.55 9.87
C SER A 299 -5.03 -33.98 9.05
N PHE A 300 -5.32 -33.35 7.91
CA PHE A 300 -6.59 -33.50 7.20
C PHE A 300 -6.44 -34.20 5.84
N ARG A 301 -7.36 -35.11 5.52
CA ARG A 301 -7.51 -35.65 4.16
C ARG A 301 -8.30 -34.67 3.29
N ASP A 302 -7.67 -34.20 2.23
CA ASP A 302 -8.32 -33.35 1.24
C ASP A 302 -9.36 -34.12 0.42
N ILE A 303 -10.60 -33.63 0.38
CA ILE A 303 -11.72 -34.19 -0.40
C ILE A 303 -12.12 -33.30 -1.59
N SER A 304 -11.23 -32.39 -1.98
CA SER A 304 -11.33 -31.44 -3.09
C SER A 304 -10.12 -31.53 -4.02
N ALA A 305 -9.58 -32.74 -4.20
CA ALA A 305 -8.44 -33.04 -5.08
C ALA A 305 -7.15 -32.26 -4.76
N GLY A 306 -6.94 -31.89 -3.49
CA GLY A 306 -5.76 -31.17 -3.02
C GLY A 306 -5.95 -29.66 -2.91
N GLU A 307 -7.04 -29.09 -3.43
CA GLU A 307 -7.25 -27.64 -3.44
C GLU A 307 -7.50 -27.03 -2.05
N ALA A 308 -7.83 -27.81 -1.02
CA ALA A 308 -8.01 -27.32 0.34
C ALA A 308 -6.70 -27.27 1.14
N THR A 309 -5.71 -28.07 0.76
CA THR A 309 -4.49 -28.30 1.55
C THR A 309 -3.20 -27.89 0.83
N SER A 310 -3.29 -27.51 -0.45
CA SER A 310 -2.16 -27.14 -1.31
C SER A 310 -1.78 -25.65 -1.30
N PHE A 311 -2.41 -24.82 -0.47
CA PHE A 311 -2.01 -23.42 -0.36
C PHE A 311 -0.57 -23.33 0.15
N SER A 312 0.17 -22.33 -0.30
CA SER A 312 1.55 -22.12 0.12
C SER A 312 1.90 -20.65 0.28
N TRP A 313 2.88 -20.38 1.14
CA TRP A 313 3.34 -19.03 1.50
C TRP A 313 2.21 -18.10 1.99
N GLN A 314 1.14 -18.69 2.52
CA GLN A 314 -0.16 -18.08 2.74
C GLN A 314 -0.14 -17.03 3.84
N HIS A 315 -1.10 -16.11 3.79
CA HIS A 315 -1.36 -15.09 4.80
C HIS A 315 -2.82 -15.13 5.25
N ASP A 316 -3.07 -14.48 6.39
CA ASP A 316 -4.41 -14.12 6.86
C ASP A 316 -5.38 -15.31 6.96
N GLY A 317 -4.93 -16.37 7.64
CA GLY A 317 -5.82 -17.46 8.05
C GLY A 317 -6.80 -16.98 9.10
N ARG A 318 -8.11 -17.03 8.79
CA ARG A 318 -9.20 -16.55 9.66
C ARG A 318 -10.33 -17.54 9.76
N TRP A 319 -10.99 -17.59 10.90
CA TRP A 319 -12.29 -18.22 11.01
C TRP A 319 -13.35 -17.38 10.28
N LEU A 320 -14.20 -18.06 9.53
CA LEU A 320 -15.45 -17.50 9.04
C LEU A 320 -16.62 -18.00 9.87
N ASP A 321 -16.64 -19.32 10.13
CA ASP A 321 -17.67 -19.99 10.92
C ASP A 321 -17.00 -21.16 11.66
N GLN A 322 -16.88 -21.02 12.98
CA GLN A 322 -16.22 -22.01 13.82
C GLN A 322 -17.07 -23.29 13.96
N ASP A 323 -18.40 -23.17 13.99
CA ASP A 323 -19.31 -24.29 14.16
C ASP A 323 -19.34 -25.19 12.91
N GLN A 324 -19.30 -24.57 11.73
CA GLN A 324 -19.24 -25.28 10.46
C GLN A 324 -17.81 -25.65 10.04
N GLY A 325 -16.79 -25.21 10.79
CA GLY A 325 -15.39 -25.42 10.46
C GLY A 325 -14.96 -24.68 9.19
N THR A 326 -15.55 -23.53 8.88
CA THR A 326 -15.22 -22.74 7.69
C THR A 326 -14.19 -21.66 8.00
N LEU A 327 -13.15 -21.60 7.19
CA LEU A 327 -12.04 -20.66 7.30
C LEU A 327 -11.71 -20.03 5.95
N THR A 328 -11.08 -18.86 5.99
CA THR A 328 -10.53 -18.19 4.81
C THR A 328 -9.02 -18.08 4.91
N VAL A 329 -8.36 -18.08 3.77
CA VAL A 329 -6.90 -17.91 3.67
C VAL A 329 -6.52 -17.24 2.36
N PHE A 330 -5.56 -16.32 2.41
CA PHE A 330 -4.94 -15.76 1.22
C PHE A 330 -3.75 -16.63 0.81
N ASP A 331 -3.90 -17.40 -0.27
CA ASP A 331 -2.89 -18.28 -0.82
C ASP A 331 -2.00 -17.51 -1.80
N ASN A 332 -0.81 -17.12 -1.32
CA ASN A 332 0.17 -16.41 -2.11
C ASN A 332 0.72 -17.26 -3.25
N SER A 333 1.01 -18.55 -3.00
CA SER A 333 1.66 -19.48 -3.95
C SER A 333 2.96 -18.95 -4.58
N ASP A 334 3.57 -17.95 -3.94
CA ASP A 334 4.75 -17.23 -4.36
C ASP A 334 5.47 -16.68 -3.14
N ALA A 335 6.79 -16.86 -3.10
CA ALA A 335 7.70 -16.24 -2.13
C ALA A 335 8.98 -15.70 -2.79
N GLY A 336 8.90 -15.40 -4.08
CA GLY A 336 9.98 -14.82 -4.88
C GLY A 336 10.57 -15.78 -5.91
N PRO A 337 11.68 -15.41 -6.57
CA PRO A 337 12.19 -16.12 -7.75
C PRO A 337 12.56 -17.59 -7.54
N LEU A 338 12.85 -17.98 -6.30
CA LEU A 338 13.24 -19.35 -5.94
C LEU A 338 12.06 -20.21 -5.43
N HIS A 339 10.90 -19.60 -5.21
CA HIS A 339 9.75 -20.22 -4.54
C HIS A 339 8.46 -19.79 -5.25
N LEU A 340 8.18 -20.42 -6.39
CA LEU A 340 7.02 -20.12 -7.22
C LEU A 340 6.23 -21.41 -7.47
N ASP A 341 5.09 -21.53 -6.80
CA ASP A 341 4.28 -22.75 -6.81
C ASP A 341 3.06 -22.65 -7.73
N ALA A 342 2.63 -21.42 -8.08
CA ALA A 342 1.56 -21.17 -9.06
C ALA A 342 1.81 -19.91 -9.90
N SER A 343 1.06 -19.73 -11.00
CA SER A 343 1.19 -18.54 -11.87
C SER A 343 0.63 -17.26 -11.25
N TYR A 344 -0.26 -17.36 -10.27
CA TYR A 344 -0.94 -16.25 -9.61
C TYR A 344 -1.42 -16.67 -8.21
N SER A 345 -1.70 -15.69 -7.36
CA SER A 345 -2.20 -15.89 -5.99
C SER A 345 -3.71 -16.06 -6.00
N THR A 346 -4.29 -16.64 -4.95
CA THR A 346 -5.76 -16.78 -4.82
C THR A 346 -6.23 -16.57 -3.39
N ALA A 347 -7.46 -16.12 -3.21
CA ALA A 347 -8.14 -16.28 -1.92
C ALA A 347 -8.91 -17.59 -1.92
N ARG A 348 -8.92 -18.30 -0.79
CA ARG A 348 -9.58 -19.61 -0.65
C ARG A 348 -10.51 -19.59 0.56
N MET A 349 -11.68 -20.19 0.39
CA MET A 349 -12.60 -20.52 1.48
C MET A 349 -12.62 -22.04 1.63
N ILE A 350 -12.26 -22.53 2.81
CA ILE A 350 -12.06 -23.95 3.08
C ILE A 350 -12.96 -24.36 4.24
N GLN A 351 -13.57 -25.53 4.14
CA GLN A 351 -14.27 -26.18 5.24
C GLN A 351 -13.45 -27.35 5.75
N ILE A 352 -13.28 -27.44 7.06
CA ILE A 352 -12.67 -28.59 7.74
C ILE A 352 -13.71 -29.33 8.58
N ASN A 353 -13.55 -30.63 8.68
CA ASN A 353 -14.27 -31.48 9.61
C ASN A 353 -13.24 -32.18 10.50
N THR A 354 -13.19 -31.78 11.77
CA THR A 354 -12.23 -32.30 12.77
C THR A 354 -12.63 -33.67 13.33
N THR A 355 -13.87 -34.12 13.11
CA THR A 355 -14.31 -35.48 13.49
C THR A 355 -13.86 -36.50 12.45
N GLU A 356 -14.00 -36.17 11.16
CA GLU A 356 -13.60 -37.03 10.04
C GLU A 356 -12.16 -36.78 9.58
N ASN A 357 -11.52 -35.73 10.10
CA ASN A 357 -10.23 -35.20 9.63
C ASN A 357 -10.23 -35.00 8.10
N THR A 358 -11.23 -34.29 7.59
CA THR A 358 -11.34 -33.94 6.16
C THR A 358 -11.28 -32.44 5.94
N ALA A 359 -10.76 -32.02 4.78
CA ALA A 359 -10.74 -30.63 4.35
C ALA A 359 -11.28 -30.52 2.91
N LYS A 360 -12.09 -29.50 2.65
CA LYS A 360 -12.77 -29.27 1.37
C LYS A 360 -12.67 -27.81 0.97
N LEU A 361 -12.23 -27.53 -0.25
CA LEU A 361 -12.35 -26.21 -0.84
C LEU A 361 -13.84 -25.94 -1.14
N LEU A 362 -14.36 -24.85 -0.59
CA LEU A 362 -15.70 -24.35 -0.92
C LEU A 362 -15.64 -23.45 -2.15
N HIS A 363 -14.79 -22.40 -2.09
CA HIS A 363 -14.65 -21.41 -3.15
C HIS A 363 -13.20 -20.92 -3.28
N LYS A 364 -12.87 -20.47 -4.49
CA LYS A 364 -11.58 -19.89 -4.87
C LYS A 364 -11.85 -18.59 -5.62
N TYR A 365 -11.19 -17.52 -5.22
CA TYR A 365 -11.36 -16.18 -5.78
C TYR A 365 -10.09 -15.76 -6.51
N VAL A 366 -10.25 -15.22 -7.72
CA VAL A 366 -9.16 -14.92 -8.67
C VAL A 366 -9.41 -13.53 -9.25
N SER A 367 -8.42 -12.62 -9.19
CA SER A 367 -8.54 -11.29 -9.79
C SER A 367 -8.62 -11.34 -11.32
N ASP A 368 -9.10 -10.25 -11.91
CA ASP A 368 -9.26 -10.10 -13.38
C ASP A 368 -7.95 -10.38 -14.12
N ARG A 369 -6.84 -9.86 -13.56
CA ARG A 369 -5.50 -9.95 -14.16
C ARG A 369 -4.62 -11.05 -13.58
N HIS A 370 -5.19 -12.04 -12.91
CA HIS A 370 -4.41 -13.14 -12.29
C HIS A 370 -3.25 -12.61 -11.45
N THR A 371 -3.59 -11.78 -10.47
CA THR A 371 -2.64 -11.04 -9.65
C THR A 371 -1.75 -11.98 -8.87
N ARG A 372 -0.45 -11.68 -8.91
CA ARG A 372 0.57 -12.39 -8.16
C ARG A 372 1.02 -11.53 -6.99
N ALA A 373 1.04 -12.10 -5.79
CA ALA A 373 1.43 -11.43 -4.56
C ALA A 373 2.39 -12.31 -3.77
N ALA A 374 3.69 -11.97 -3.80
CA ALA A 374 4.74 -12.78 -3.19
C ALA A 374 4.70 -12.81 -1.64
N SER A 375 3.89 -11.94 -1.05
CA SER A 375 3.68 -11.86 0.40
C SER A 375 2.44 -11.02 0.70
N GLN A 376 2.05 -11.03 1.98
CA GLN A 376 0.94 -10.23 2.50
C GLN A 376 -0.40 -10.66 1.88
N GLY A 377 -1.44 -9.85 2.08
CA GLY A 377 -2.78 -10.10 1.54
C GLY A 377 -3.79 -10.48 2.61
N SER A 378 -5.06 -10.35 2.24
CA SER A 378 -6.18 -10.56 3.16
C SER A 378 -7.41 -11.10 2.44
N VAL A 379 -8.24 -11.82 3.19
CA VAL A 379 -9.57 -12.27 2.74
C VAL A 379 -10.57 -11.91 3.82
N GLN A 380 -11.59 -11.15 3.47
CA GLN A 380 -12.63 -10.70 4.39
C GLN A 380 -14.00 -10.97 3.77
N VAL A 381 -14.81 -11.77 4.44
CA VAL A 381 -16.24 -11.89 4.09
C VAL A 381 -16.97 -10.71 4.73
N LEU A 382 -17.81 -10.02 3.96
CA LEU A 382 -18.58 -8.86 4.38
C LEU A 382 -20.04 -9.30 4.65
N PRO A 383 -20.47 -9.40 5.91
CA PRO A 383 -21.80 -9.93 6.23
C PRO A 383 -22.95 -9.03 5.77
N SER A 384 -22.73 -7.72 5.67
CA SER A 384 -23.72 -6.71 5.25
C SER A 384 -24.28 -6.96 3.85
N THR A 385 -23.40 -7.35 2.93
CA THR A 385 -23.68 -7.52 1.50
C THR A 385 -23.51 -8.96 1.04
N ASN A 386 -23.00 -9.83 1.91
CA ASN A 386 -22.66 -11.22 1.61
C ASN A 386 -21.73 -11.31 0.39
N THR A 387 -20.66 -10.50 0.42
CA THR A 387 -19.58 -10.49 -0.57
C THR A 387 -18.23 -10.83 0.09
N VAL A 388 -17.20 -11.06 -0.71
CA VAL A 388 -15.84 -11.36 -0.25
C VAL A 388 -14.87 -10.33 -0.79
N PHE A 389 -14.31 -9.53 0.11
CA PHE A 389 -13.27 -8.54 -0.19
C PHE A 389 -11.88 -9.17 -0.05
N VAL A 390 -11.04 -8.96 -1.05
CA VAL A 390 -9.70 -9.54 -1.15
C VAL A 390 -8.68 -8.44 -1.37
N GLY A 391 -7.74 -8.30 -0.44
CA GLY A 391 -6.55 -7.47 -0.62
C GLY A 391 -5.41 -8.30 -1.18
N TRP A 392 -4.83 -7.90 -2.32
CA TRP A 392 -3.77 -8.66 -3.00
C TRP A 392 -2.36 -8.34 -2.48
N GLY A 393 -2.25 -7.92 -1.22
CA GLY A 393 -1.01 -7.80 -0.46
C GLY A 393 0.08 -6.96 -1.14
N HIS A 394 1.22 -7.59 -1.43
CA HIS A 394 2.34 -6.93 -2.08
C HIS A 394 2.00 -6.35 -3.47
N SER A 395 0.93 -6.81 -4.11
CA SER A 395 0.43 -6.20 -5.35
C SER A 395 -0.61 -5.13 -5.04
N PRO A 396 -0.56 -3.95 -5.70
CA PRO A 396 -1.38 -2.80 -5.35
C PRO A 396 -2.81 -2.89 -5.89
N VAL A 397 -3.49 -3.99 -5.56
CA VAL A 397 -4.80 -4.38 -6.07
C VAL A 397 -5.68 -4.80 -4.90
N PHE A 398 -6.96 -4.50 -4.97
CA PHE A 398 -8.00 -5.14 -4.16
C PHE A 398 -9.23 -5.42 -5.03
N SER A 399 -9.96 -6.47 -4.67
CA SER A 399 -11.12 -6.94 -5.42
C SER A 399 -12.25 -7.34 -4.48
N GLU A 400 -13.47 -7.31 -4.98
CA GLU A 400 -14.66 -7.79 -4.28
C GLU A 400 -15.40 -8.80 -5.14
N PHE A 401 -15.84 -9.89 -4.52
CA PHE A 401 -16.46 -11.04 -5.18
C PHE A 401 -17.82 -11.34 -4.55
N ASP A 402 -18.73 -11.89 -5.33
CA ASP A 402 -19.86 -12.64 -4.78
C ASP A 402 -19.32 -13.92 -4.12
N VAL A 403 -20.05 -14.49 -3.15
CA VAL A 403 -19.60 -15.66 -2.37
C VAL A 403 -19.34 -16.90 -3.24
N ASP A 404 -19.93 -16.94 -4.43
CA ASP A 404 -19.73 -18.04 -5.38
C ASP A 404 -18.39 -17.98 -6.14
N GLY A 405 -17.65 -16.86 -6.03
CA GLY A 405 -16.40 -16.62 -6.75
C GLY A 405 -16.51 -15.62 -7.91
N THR A 406 -17.69 -15.09 -8.19
CA THR A 406 -17.90 -14.11 -9.28
C THR A 406 -17.25 -12.77 -8.92
N LEU A 407 -16.32 -12.29 -9.75
CA LEU A 407 -15.70 -10.96 -9.57
C LEU A 407 -16.73 -9.85 -9.78
N LEU A 408 -16.94 -9.00 -8.77
CA LEU A 408 -17.85 -7.86 -8.81
C LEU A 408 -17.08 -6.56 -9.06
N CYS A 409 -16.09 -6.27 -8.22
CA CYS A 409 -15.26 -5.06 -8.32
C CYS A 409 -13.78 -5.38 -8.28
N GLU A 410 -12.98 -4.56 -8.96
CA GLU A 410 -11.53 -4.59 -8.87
C GLU A 410 -10.98 -3.19 -9.08
N ALA A 411 -10.06 -2.77 -8.22
CA ALA A 411 -9.40 -1.50 -8.34
C ALA A 411 -7.91 -1.58 -7.97
N HIS A 412 -7.13 -0.77 -8.67
CA HIS A 412 -5.68 -0.75 -8.59
C HIS A 412 -5.24 0.62 -8.09
N TYR A 413 -4.49 0.65 -6.99
CA TYR A 413 -3.94 1.89 -6.45
C TYR A 413 -2.50 2.13 -6.89
N GLY A 414 -1.91 1.22 -7.65
CA GLY A 414 -0.59 1.35 -8.24
C GLY A 414 -0.40 0.40 -9.42
N ALA A 415 0.71 0.56 -10.14
CA ALA A 415 0.95 -0.18 -11.37
C ALA A 415 1.32 -1.65 -11.10
N GLN A 416 0.45 -2.58 -11.49
CA GLN A 416 0.64 -4.02 -11.23
C GLN A 416 1.89 -4.60 -11.91
N TYR A 417 2.25 -4.17 -13.13
CA TYR A 417 3.36 -4.75 -13.89
C TYR A 417 4.73 -4.61 -13.21
N ILE A 418 4.85 -3.58 -12.36
CA ILE A 418 6.09 -3.28 -11.63
C ILE A 418 5.95 -3.58 -10.13
N SER A 419 4.89 -4.29 -9.72
CA SER A 419 4.59 -4.54 -8.30
C SER A 419 5.70 -5.32 -7.60
N HIS A 420 6.45 -6.18 -8.30
CA HIS A 420 7.59 -6.92 -7.74
C HIS A 420 8.72 -6.04 -7.21
N TYR A 421 8.79 -4.76 -7.61
CA TYR A 421 9.73 -3.80 -7.04
C TYR A 421 9.25 -3.16 -5.72
N GLY A 422 8.02 -3.45 -5.28
CA GLY A 422 7.46 -2.91 -4.03
C GLY A 422 7.43 -1.38 -4.00
N ARG A 423 7.16 -0.74 -5.16
CA ARG A 423 7.11 0.73 -5.28
C ARG A 423 6.03 1.33 -4.40
N VAL A 424 4.90 0.64 -4.33
CA VAL A 424 3.80 0.85 -3.41
C VAL A 424 3.23 -0.52 -3.02
N THR A 425 2.89 -0.70 -1.75
CA THR A 425 2.24 -1.90 -1.21
C THR A 425 1.32 -1.49 -0.07
N SER A 426 0.32 -2.31 0.25
CA SER A 426 -0.44 -2.24 1.51
C SER A 426 -0.47 -3.66 2.06
N TYR A 427 -0.09 -3.85 3.33
CA TYR A 427 0.05 -5.19 3.88
C TYR A 427 -1.27 -5.97 3.88
N ARG A 428 -2.36 -5.30 4.26
CA ARG A 428 -3.72 -5.78 4.02
C ARG A 428 -4.53 -4.65 3.38
N SER A 429 -5.61 -5.03 2.71
CA SER A 429 -6.69 -4.13 2.34
C SER A 429 -7.96 -4.72 2.93
N LEU A 430 -8.69 -3.92 3.70
CA LEU A 430 -9.88 -4.37 4.43
C LEU A 430 -11.01 -3.36 4.22
N LYS A 431 -12.25 -3.79 4.50
CA LYS A 431 -13.44 -2.97 4.32
C LYS A 431 -14.32 -3.00 5.57
N ALA A 432 -14.82 -1.84 5.97
CA ALA A 432 -15.71 -1.70 7.13
C ALA A 432 -16.45 -0.36 7.10
N ASP A 433 -17.50 -0.26 7.90
CA ASP A 433 -18.12 1.02 8.24
C ASP A 433 -17.29 1.74 9.30
N TRP A 434 -17.29 3.08 9.23
CA TRP A 434 -16.59 3.94 10.17
C TRP A 434 -17.31 5.28 10.29
N VAL A 435 -17.44 5.77 11.52
CA VAL A 435 -17.94 7.12 11.79
C VAL A 435 -16.79 7.94 12.34
N GLY A 436 -16.35 8.93 11.56
CA GLY A 436 -15.27 9.83 11.90
C GLY A 436 -15.78 11.22 12.25
N VAL A 437 -15.43 11.68 13.45
CA VAL A 437 -15.79 12.99 14.02
C VAL A 437 -14.49 13.71 14.44
N PRO A 438 -13.67 14.16 13.48
CA PRO A 438 -12.37 14.75 13.76
C PRO A 438 -12.49 16.02 14.63
N LEU A 439 -11.53 16.22 15.55
CA LEU A 439 -11.49 17.41 16.41
C LEU A 439 -11.11 18.69 15.67
N GLU A 440 -10.33 18.58 14.59
CA GLU A 440 -9.95 19.73 13.79
C GLU A 440 -11.14 20.26 13.01
N SER A 441 -11.23 21.58 12.81
CA SER A 441 -12.20 22.19 11.92
C SER A 441 -11.90 21.89 10.44
N PRO A 442 -12.91 21.97 9.54
CA PRO A 442 -12.71 21.97 8.09
C PRO A 442 -11.60 22.92 7.65
N LYS A 443 -10.83 22.52 6.63
CA LYS A 443 -9.84 23.41 6.00
C LYS A 443 -10.43 24.04 4.75
N ALA A 444 -10.20 25.34 4.59
CA ALA A 444 -10.58 26.10 3.41
C ALA A 444 -9.39 26.93 2.92
N LYS A 445 -9.12 26.91 1.61
CA LYS A 445 -8.00 27.65 1.00
C LYS A 445 -8.39 28.22 -0.35
N ILE A 446 -7.96 29.45 -0.62
CA ILE A 446 -8.20 30.11 -1.91
C ILE A 446 -6.97 29.93 -2.81
N GLN A 447 -7.21 29.51 -4.04
CA GLN A 447 -6.20 29.41 -5.08
C GLN A 447 -6.85 29.63 -6.45
N ASP A 448 -6.26 30.49 -7.28
CA ASP A 448 -6.68 30.74 -8.67
C ASP A 448 -8.17 31.09 -8.81
N GLY A 449 -8.68 31.95 -7.93
CA GLY A 449 -10.09 32.40 -7.95
C GLY A 449 -11.10 31.35 -7.48
N ARG A 450 -10.64 30.25 -6.88
CA ARG A 450 -11.47 29.18 -6.33
C ARG A 450 -11.16 28.95 -4.86
N LEU A 451 -12.18 28.62 -4.08
CA LEU A 451 -12.01 28.12 -2.71
C LEU A 451 -12.11 26.60 -2.73
N TYR A 452 -11.13 25.94 -2.11
CA TYR A 452 -11.08 24.49 -1.93
C TYR A 452 -11.35 24.17 -0.46
N ALA A 453 -12.19 23.18 -0.21
CA ALA A 453 -12.63 22.76 1.10
C ALA A 453 -12.51 21.25 1.29
N SER A 454 -11.98 20.84 2.44
CA SER A 454 -11.85 19.43 2.81
C SER A 454 -11.89 19.27 4.34
N TRP A 455 -12.32 18.11 4.82
CA TRP A 455 -12.28 17.78 6.24
C TRP A 455 -11.74 16.37 6.46
N ASN A 456 -10.46 16.28 6.84
CA ASN A 456 -9.76 15.01 7.01
C ASN A 456 -10.42 14.16 8.09
N GLY A 457 -11.08 13.08 7.68
CA GLY A 457 -11.74 12.12 8.54
C GLY A 457 -13.18 12.39 8.92
N ALA A 458 -13.81 13.49 8.47
CA ALA A 458 -15.23 13.70 8.74
C ALA A 458 -16.08 12.87 7.76
N THR A 459 -16.80 11.87 8.26
CA THR A 459 -17.59 10.93 7.43
C THR A 459 -19.03 11.38 7.23
N GLU A 460 -19.58 12.16 8.15
CA GLU A 460 -21.00 12.55 8.16
C GLU A 460 -21.31 13.82 7.35
N VAL A 461 -20.32 14.42 6.68
CA VAL A 461 -20.54 15.64 5.88
C VAL A 461 -21.29 15.28 4.61
N ALA A 462 -22.51 15.79 4.47
CA ALA A 462 -23.33 15.64 3.26
C ALA A 462 -23.20 16.86 2.34
N THR A 463 -23.14 18.08 2.90
CA THR A 463 -23.12 19.32 2.12
C THR A 463 -22.09 20.32 2.62
N TRP A 464 -21.62 21.16 1.70
CA TRP A 464 -20.77 22.31 1.94
C TRP A 464 -21.47 23.59 1.55
N THR A 465 -21.57 24.54 2.47
CA THR A 465 -22.07 25.90 2.20
C THR A 465 -20.93 26.89 2.19
N LEU A 466 -20.68 27.56 1.06
CA LEU A 466 -19.77 28.69 0.96
C LEU A 466 -20.43 29.93 1.55
N GLN A 467 -19.75 30.57 2.49
CA GLN A 467 -20.20 31.82 3.10
C GLN A 467 -19.21 32.95 2.87
N SER A 468 -19.72 34.17 2.78
CA SER A 468 -18.91 35.39 2.66
C SER A 468 -19.28 36.46 3.68
N THR A 469 -18.32 37.34 4.00
CA THR A 469 -18.49 38.53 4.84
C THR A 469 -17.59 39.66 4.35
N ASP A 470 -17.97 40.91 4.61
CA ASP A 470 -17.13 42.09 4.42
C ASP A 470 -16.13 42.24 5.59
N SER A 471 -14.84 42.39 5.27
CA SER A 471 -13.71 42.23 6.20
C SER A 471 -13.57 43.26 7.35
N TRP A 472 -14.57 44.11 7.63
CA TRP A 472 -14.44 45.24 8.58
C TRP A 472 -15.63 45.50 9.53
N ALA A 473 -16.70 44.71 9.50
CA ALA A 473 -17.84 44.95 10.40
C ALA A 473 -18.29 43.65 11.07
N ASN A 474 -18.93 43.77 12.24
CA ASN A 474 -19.46 42.67 13.04
C ASN A 474 -20.45 41.77 12.24
N SER A 475 -19.87 40.83 11.50
CA SER A 475 -20.12 39.39 11.49
C SER A 475 -21.55 38.92 11.25
N LYS A 476 -22.11 39.23 10.08
CA LYS A 476 -23.10 38.36 9.43
C LYS A 476 -22.52 37.74 8.18
N PHE A 477 -22.31 36.43 8.23
CA PHE A 477 -22.02 35.65 7.05
C PHE A 477 -23.30 35.48 6.22
N SER A 478 -23.13 35.55 4.90
CA SER A 478 -24.19 35.26 3.93
C SER A 478 -23.80 34.06 3.09
N ASP A 479 -24.76 33.17 2.84
CA ASP A 479 -24.58 32.01 1.98
C ASP A 479 -24.43 32.48 0.54
N VAL A 480 -23.38 32.00 -0.12
CA VAL A 480 -23.03 32.33 -1.50
C VAL A 480 -23.40 31.17 -2.42
N ASP A 481 -23.07 29.94 -2.00
CA ASP A 481 -23.26 28.73 -2.78
C ASP A 481 -23.36 27.50 -1.86
N VAL A 482 -24.02 26.45 -2.32
CA VAL A 482 -24.18 25.18 -1.59
C VAL A 482 -23.96 24.03 -2.56
N VAL A 483 -23.13 23.06 -2.17
CA VAL A 483 -22.79 21.90 -2.99
C VAL A 483 -22.78 20.61 -2.17
N ASP A 484 -23.18 19.51 -2.79
CA ASP A 484 -23.11 18.17 -2.18
C ASP A 484 -21.65 17.70 -2.10
N LYS A 485 -21.29 17.00 -1.02
CA LYS A 485 -19.96 16.38 -0.88
C LYS A 485 -19.93 15.05 -1.63
N THR A 486 -19.29 15.03 -2.79
CA THR A 486 -19.10 13.81 -3.60
C THR A 486 -17.67 13.25 -3.56
N THR A 487 -16.71 14.05 -3.12
CA THR A 487 -15.26 13.72 -3.07
C THR A 487 -14.64 14.25 -1.78
N PHE A 488 -13.35 13.97 -1.56
CA PHE A 488 -12.61 14.48 -0.40
C PHE A 488 -12.54 16.02 -0.38
N GLU A 489 -12.08 16.60 -1.48
CA GLU A 489 -11.94 18.04 -1.65
C GLU A 489 -13.03 18.53 -2.60
N THR A 490 -13.71 19.58 -2.17
CA THR A 490 -14.78 20.26 -2.90
C THR A 490 -14.30 21.66 -3.25
N SER A 491 -14.78 22.22 -4.36
CA SER A 491 -14.31 23.53 -4.82
C SER A 491 -15.44 24.45 -5.27
N PHE A 492 -15.31 25.72 -4.93
CA PHE A 492 -16.25 26.79 -5.25
C PHE A 492 -15.59 27.82 -6.16
N LEU A 493 -16.33 28.31 -7.15
CA LEU A 493 -15.91 29.49 -7.91
C LEU A 493 -16.22 30.74 -7.10
N LEU A 494 -15.22 31.58 -6.85
CA LEU A 494 -15.43 32.82 -6.13
C LEU A 494 -15.98 33.90 -7.08
N PRO A 495 -16.97 34.71 -6.66
CA PRO A 495 -17.46 35.82 -7.45
C PRO A 495 -16.32 36.78 -7.84
N GLU A 496 -16.28 37.19 -9.11
CA GLU A 496 -15.34 38.22 -9.56
C GLU A 496 -15.68 39.56 -8.89
N GLY A 497 -14.75 40.09 -8.10
CA GLY A 497 -14.81 41.46 -7.62
C GLY A 497 -15.36 41.62 -6.21
N ASP A 498 -14.50 41.46 -5.22
CA ASP A 498 -14.10 42.54 -4.29
C ASP A 498 -12.98 41.96 -3.41
N SER A 499 -11.77 42.55 -3.44
CA SER A 499 -10.62 42.10 -2.63
C SER A 499 -10.84 42.29 -1.12
N LYS A 500 -12.04 42.72 -0.72
CA LYS A 500 -12.47 42.98 0.65
C LYS A 500 -13.37 41.88 1.22
N MET A 501 -13.78 40.90 0.41
CA MET A 501 -14.58 39.77 0.89
C MET A 501 -13.69 38.71 1.52
N SER A 502 -14.13 38.18 2.66
CA SER A 502 -13.54 36.99 3.29
C SER A 502 -14.51 35.84 3.21
N TYR A 503 -14.00 34.64 2.94
CA TYR A 503 -14.79 33.44 2.72
C TYR A 503 -14.52 32.38 3.77
N ARG A 504 -15.52 31.56 4.08
CA ARG A 504 -15.38 30.32 4.85
C ARG A 504 -16.36 29.27 4.33
N VAL A 505 -16.24 28.05 4.80
CA VAL A 505 -17.21 26.99 4.51
C VAL A 505 -17.84 26.44 5.78
N VAL A 506 -19.11 26.06 5.66
CA VAL A 506 -19.87 25.35 6.70
C VAL A 506 -20.16 23.94 6.17
N ALA A 507 -19.82 22.94 6.98
CA ALA A 507 -20.12 21.54 6.71
C ALA A 507 -21.40 21.15 7.46
N SER A 508 -22.33 20.49 6.77
CA SER A 508 -23.58 20.00 7.35
C SER A 508 -23.83 18.54 7.03
N ASP A 509 -24.55 17.85 7.90
CA ASP A 509 -25.07 16.49 7.68
C ASP A 509 -26.25 16.49 6.68
N ASP A 510 -26.82 15.31 6.46
CA ASP A 510 -27.94 15.06 5.54
C ASP A 510 -29.27 15.67 6.03
N GLU A 511 -29.40 15.90 7.34
CA GLU A 511 -30.52 16.61 7.97
C GLU A 511 -30.35 18.14 7.92
N GLY A 512 -29.17 18.63 7.55
CA GLY A 512 -28.82 20.04 7.49
C GLY A 512 -28.31 20.63 8.81
N ASN A 513 -28.02 19.80 9.82
CA ASN A 513 -27.37 20.24 11.04
C ASN A 513 -25.91 20.60 10.76
N VAL A 514 -25.44 21.70 11.33
CA VAL A 514 -24.05 22.13 11.17
C VAL A 514 -23.13 21.24 11.99
N LEU A 515 -22.21 20.55 11.31
CA LEU A 515 -21.18 19.72 11.91
C LEU A 515 -19.93 20.54 12.26
N GLY A 516 -19.56 21.48 11.40
CA GLY A 516 -18.35 22.27 11.58
C GLY A 516 -18.27 23.46 10.64
N THR A 517 -17.37 24.38 10.96
CA THR A 517 -17.13 25.58 10.16
C THR A 517 -15.63 25.82 10.04
N SER A 518 -15.16 26.12 8.83
CA SER A 518 -13.76 26.44 8.62
C SER A 518 -13.39 27.79 9.23
N GLU A 519 -12.09 27.96 9.50
CA GLU A 519 -11.51 29.29 9.60
C GLU A 519 -11.71 30.09 8.30
N LEU A 520 -11.51 31.40 8.36
CA LEU A 520 -11.50 32.23 7.15
C LEU A 520 -10.41 31.75 6.18
N ALA A 521 -10.80 31.53 4.94
CA ALA A 521 -9.92 31.05 3.90
C ALA A 521 -8.88 32.13 3.56
N ILE A 522 -7.63 31.70 3.44
CA ILE A 522 -6.49 32.57 3.15
C ILE A 522 -6.22 32.52 1.64
N ASP A 523 -6.05 33.68 1.02
CA ASP A 523 -5.57 33.81 -0.35
C ASP A 523 -4.05 33.66 -0.39
N ASN A 524 -3.57 32.81 -1.30
CA ASN A 524 -2.15 32.61 -1.52
C ASN A 524 -1.80 33.21 -2.89
N PRO A 525 -1.35 34.49 -2.96
CA PRO A 525 -0.99 35.09 -4.24
C PRO A 525 0.19 34.30 -4.83
N MET A 526 -0.05 33.57 -5.93
CA MET A 526 0.89 32.60 -6.46
C MET A 526 2.26 33.20 -6.81
N THR A 527 3.30 32.45 -6.45
CA THR A 527 4.50 32.33 -7.30
C THR A 527 4.16 31.38 -8.46
N THR A 528 3.59 31.90 -9.54
CA THR A 528 3.51 31.16 -10.82
C THR A 528 4.92 31.08 -11.42
N SER A 529 5.69 30.09 -10.99
CA SER A 529 6.85 29.62 -11.73
C SER A 529 6.43 28.43 -12.59
N GLN A 530 5.71 28.69 -13.69
CA GLN A 530 5.76 27.73 -14.79
C GLN A 530 7.20 27.72 -15.30
N SER A 531 7.95 26.71 -14.88
CA SER A 531 9.30 26.46 -15.34
C SER A 531 9.30 26.41 -16.87
N VAL A 532 9.99 27.36 -17.50
CA VAL A 532 10.18 27.42 -18.97
C VAL A 532 10.74 26.09 -19.51
N TRP A 533 11.38 25.27 -18.66
CA TRP A 533 11.87 23.94 -18.99
C TRP A 533 10.78 22.92 -19.29
N SER A 534 9.58 23.05 -18.73
CA SER A 534 8.44 22.16 -19.02
C SER A 534 7.99 22.22 -20.48
N ILE A 535 8.22 23.36 -21.15
CA ILE A 535 7.92 23.56 -22.58
C ILE A 535 9.15 23.29 -23.46
N LEU A 536 10.36 23.62 -22.98
CA LEU A 536 11.59 23.49 -23.77
C LEU A 536 12.14 22.06 -23.86
N LEU A 537 11.95 21.21 -22.84
CA LEU A 537 12.44 19.82 -22.85
C LEU A 537 11.76 18.94 -23.92
N PRO A 538 10.42 18.97 -24.10
CA PRO A 538 9.75 18.26 -25.19
C PRO A 538 10.22 18.71 -26.58
N LEU A 539 10.40 20.01 -26.78
CA LEU A 539 10.89 20.59 -28.04
C LEU A 539 12.34 20.20 -28.33
N GLY A 540 13.19 20.15 -27.30
CA GLY A 540 14.56 19.65 -27.39
C GLY A 540 14.63 18.16 -27.75
N GLY A 541 13.70 17.34 -27.24
CA GLY A 541 13.57 15.92 -27.58
C GLY A 541 13.25 15.70 -29.06
N ILE A 542 12.29 16.46 -29.61
CA ILE A 542 11.94 16.41 -31.05
C ILE A 542 13.14 16.82 -31.92
N PHE A 543 13.85 17.90 -31.55
CA PHE A 543 15.06 18.33 -32.25
C PHE A 543 16.19 17.28 -32.16
N GLY A 544 16.32 16.61 -31.01
CA GLY A 544 17.27 15.52 -30.79
C GLY A 544 17.01 14.31 -31.68
N VAL A 545 15.75 13.94 -31.90
CA VAL A 545 15.36 12.86 -32.83
C VAL A 545 15.72 13.22 -34.27
N ILE A 546 15.43 14.45 -34.70
CA ILE A 546 15.75 14.92 -36.07
C ILE A 546 17.27 14.94 -36.30
N ILE A 547 18.04 15.46 -35.34
CA ILE A 547 19.51 15.49 -35.43
C ILE A 547 20.10 14.08 -35.41
N SER A 548 19.57 13.18 -34.58
CA SER A 548 20.04 11.79 -34.50
C SER A 548 19.75 11.02 -35.79
N PHE A 549 18.56 11.21 -36.37
CA PHE A 549 18.18 10.60 -37.65
C PHE A 549 19.06 11.11 -38.80
N GLU A 550 19.32 12.42 -38.86
CA GLU A 550 20.19 13.03 -39.87
C GLU A 550 21.66 12.62 -39.66
N ALA A 551 22.13 12.49 -38.43
CA ALA A 551 23.48 12.01 -38.11
C ALA A 551 23.68 10.55 -38.54
N VAL A 552 22.72 9.66 -38.29
CA VAL A 552 22.75 8.25 -38.72
C VAL A 552 22.65 8.14 -40.24
N ARG A 553 21.79 8.95 -40.88
CA ARG A 553 21.66 9.01 -42.34
C ARG A 553 22.96 9.46 -43.01
N ARG A 554 23.61 10.51 -42.50
CA ARG A 554 24.91 11.00 -43.00
C ARG A 554 26.02 9.98 -42.78
N PHE A 555 26.05 9.32 -41.64
CA PHE A 555 27.02 8.25 -41.36
C PHE A 555 26.88 7.06 -42.32
N ARG A 556 25.65 6.61 -42.63
CA ARG A 556 25.41 5.56 -43.63
C ARG A 556 25.89 5.92 -45.04
N LYS A 557 25.96 7.22 -45.36
CA LYS A 557 26.50 7.74 -46.62
C LYS A 557 28.01 8.02 -46.58
N GLY A 558 28.69 7.76 -45.47
CA GLY A 558 30.11 8.09 -45.29
C GLY A 558 30.39 9.59 -45.10
N GLU A 559 29.35 10.39 -44.85
CA GLU A 559 29.44 11.84 -44.69
C GLU A 559 29.79 12.21 -43.24
N ARG A 560 30.51 13.32 -43.05
CA ARG A 560 30.89 13.80 -41.70
C ARG A 560 29.69 14.43 -40.98
N VAL A 561 29.50 14.03 -39.73
CA VAL A 561 28.36 14.45 -38.88
C VAL A 561 28.53 15.84 -38.26
N LEU A 562 29.76 16.37 -38.11
CA LEU A 562 30.01 17.69 -37.50
C LEU A 562 30.89 18.61 -38.37
N PRO A 563 30.63 19.94 -38.40
CA PRO A 563 31.46 20.91 -39.12
C PRO A 563 32.84 21.10 -38.47
N LYS A 564 33.87 21.41 -39.28
CA LYS A 564 35.18 21.82 -38.76
C LYS A 564 35.07 23.17 -38.04
N TRP A 565 35.40 23.20 -36.75
CA TRP A 565 35.76 24.45 -36.08
C TRP A 565 37.04 25.03 -36.71
N LYS A 566 36.93 26.19 -37.37
CA LYS A 566 38.10 26.96 -37.81
C LYS A 566 38.72 27.63 -36.58
N ARG A 567 39.97 27.28 -36.23
CA ARG A 567 40.80 28.08 -35.31
C ARG A 567 41.06 29.44 -35.96
N GLY A 568 40.46 30.50 -35.43
CA GLY A 568 40.81 31.87 -35.80
C GLY A 568 42.20 32.23 -35.26
N THR A 569 43.11 32.61 -36.15
CA THR A 569 44.38 33.25 -35.81
C THR A 569 44.12 34.72 -35.48
N SER A 570 44.21 35.10 -34.20
CA SER A 570 44.21 36.51 -33.79
C SER A 570 45.65 37.03 -33.75
N ASN A 571 46.04 37.81 -34.77
CA ASN A 571 47.20 38.70 -34.71
C ASN A 571 46.83 39.93 -33.88
N TYR A 572 47.38 40.07 -32.68
CA TYR A 572 47.45 41.35 -31.97
C TYR A 572 48.92 41.65 -31.68
N SER A 573 49.50 42.56 -32.48
CA SER A 573 50.79 43.18 -32.23
C SER A 573 50.63 44.36 -31.27
N TYR A 574 51.22 44.28 -30.08
CA TYR A 574 51.37 45.44 -29.20
C TYR A 574 52.55 46.29 -29.69
N LYS A 575 52.27 47.52 -30.14
CA LYS A 575 53.29 48.58 -30.27
C LYS A 575 53.34 49.37 -28.97
N TYR A 576 54.47 49.28 -28.28
CA TYR A 576 54.90 50.27 -27.28
C TYR A 576 55.34 51.54 -28.02
N THR A 577 54.89 52.70 -27.54
CA THR A 577 55.55 53.99 -27.79
C THR A 577 55.76 54.65 -26.43
N PRO A 578 57.00 54.89 -25.99
CA PRO A 578 57.29 55.72 -24.83
C PRO A 578 57.52 57.17 -25.26
N LEU A 579 56.79 58.09 -24.63
CA LEU A 579 57.29 59.31 -24.00
C LEU A 579 56.26 59.83 -23.00
#